data_AF-A0A9E5WS92-F1
#
_entry.id   AF-A0A9E5WS92-F1
#
_cell.length_a   1.000
_cell.length_b   1.000
_cell.length_c   1.000
_cell.angle_alpha   90.00
_cell.angle_beta   90.00
_cell.angle_gamma   90.00
#
_symmetry.space_group_name_H-M   'P 1'
#
loop_
_entity.id
_entity.type
_entity.pdbx_description
1 polymer ?
#
loop_
_entity_poly.entity_id
_entity_poly.type
_entity_poly.pdbx_seq_one_letter_code
_entity_poly.pdbx_strand_id
1 'polypeptide(L)'
;PALPEPFETERLESWTKLGGKEAERFAGTARYRLSFEAPNVAADAWLLQLGRVEQSARVRLNGHPLGTAIIAPFQIRFEAQLLKPKGNVLEVEVTNLSANRIRDLDRRKVPWRIFHNINFVSRQYRRFDASNWPIFPSGLLGPVQLVPLRVSQPRP
;
A
#
# COMPACT_ATOMS: atom_id res chain seq x y z
N PRO A 1 -21.06 -1.38 1.49
CA PRO A 1 -19.94 -1.26 2.46
C PRO A 1 -19.73 0.22 2.74
N ALA A 2 -19.40 0.60 3.97
CA ALA A 2 -18.98 1.97 4.27
C ALA A 2 -17.50 2.12 3.92
N LEU A 3 -17.13 3.24 3.32
CA LEU A 3 -15.72 3.60 3.13
C LEU A 3 -15.23 4.29 4.40
N PRO A 4 -13.99 4.02 4.86
CA PRO A 4 -13.37 4.83 5.89
C PRO A 4 -13.27 6.29 5.44
N GLU A 5 -13.50 7.23 6.37
CA GLU A 5 -13.32 8.65 6.12
C GLU A 5 -11.85 8.98 5.82
N PRO A 6 -11.57 9.97 4.96
CA PRO A 6 -10.21 10.47 4.76
C PRO A 6 -9.68 11.14 6.03
N PHE A 7 -8.38 11.05 6.25
CA PHE A 7 -7.70 11.72 7.37
C PHE A 7 -6.29 12.15 6.97
N GLU A 8 -5.74 13.12 7.69
CA GLU A 8 -4.35 13.56 7.58
C GLU A 8 -3.51 12.99 8.72
N THR A 9 -2.24 12.70 8.46
CA THR A 9 -1.32 12.16 9.45
C THR A 9 0.12 12.55 9.14
N GLU A 10 0.89 12.79 10.19
CA GLU A 10 2.34 13.04 10.09
C GLU A 10 3.16 11.75 10.17
N ARG A 11 2.53 10.63 10.56
CA ARG A 11 3.17 9.32 10.68
C ARG A 11 2.50 8.27 9.79
N LEU A 12 3.32 7.39 9.23
CA LEU A 12 2.87 6.20 8.52
C LEU A 12 2.71 5.04 9.52
N GLU A 13 1.56 4.38 9.47
CA GLU A 13 1.20 3.22 10.28
C GLU A 13 0.03 2.51 9.60
N SER A 14 -0.29 1.29 10.02
CA SER A 14 -1.42 0.57 9.44
C SER A 14 -2.74 1.34 9.59
N TRP A 15 -3.55 1.36 8.53
CA TRP A 15 -4.91 1.92 8.56
C TRP A 15 -5.78 1.33 9.65
N THR A 16 -5.57 0.05 10.01
CA THR A 16 -6.34 -0.62 11.06
C THR A 16 -6.08 -0.05 12.45
N LYS A 17 -5.01 0.75 12.62
CA LYS A 17 -4.74 1.50 13.86
C LYS A 17 -5.09 2.99 13.75
N LEU A 18 -5.04 3.58 12.56
CA LEU A 18 -5.23 5.02 12.35
C LEU A 18 -6.66 5.41 11.92
N GLY A 19 -7.34 4.57 11.13
CA GLY A 19 -8.60 4.90 10.45
C GLY A 19 -9.87 4.41 11.15
N GLY A 20 -9.79 4.09 12.44
CA GLY A 20 -10.92 3.61 13.24
C GLY A 20 -11.51 2.27 12.79
N LYS A 21 -12.73 1.97 13.27
CA LYS A 21 -13.38 0.66 13.10
C LYS A 21 -13.69 0.30 11.64
N GLU A 22 -13.98 1.28 10.79
CA GLU A 22 -14.21 1.00 9.36
C GLU A 22 -12.92 0.57 8.65
N ALA A 23 -11.80 1.21 8.98
CA ALA A 23 -10.51 0.85 8.40
C ALA A 23 -10.05 -0.56 8.82
N GLU A 24 -10.40 -1.02 10.02
CA GLU A 24 -10.13 -2.40 10.46
C GLU A 24 -10.77 -3.48 9.58
N ARG A 25 -11.90 -3.18 8.93
CA ARG A 25 -12.66 -4.12 8.07
C ARG A 25 -12.63 -3.77 6.59
N PHE A 26 -11.93 -2.69 6.24
CA PHE A 26 -11.80 -2.23 4.87
C PHE A 26 -10.94 -3.20 4.06
N ALA A 27 -11.41 -3.49 2.85
CA ALA A 27 -10.64 -4.16 1.82
C ALA A 27 -10.78 -3.37 0.52
N GLY A 28 -9.66 -2.96 -0.05
CA GLY A 28 -9.63 -2.11 -1.21
C GLY A 28 -8.39 -1.24 -1.26
N THR A 29 -8.52 -0.09 -1.91
CA THR A 29 -7.41 0.83 -2.18
C THR A 29 -7.58 2.12 -1.40
N ALA A 30 -6.51 2.58 -0.72
CA ALA A 30 -6.44 3.94 -0.21
C ALA A 30 -5.30 4.71 -0.90
N ARG A 31 -5.56 5.99 -1.19
CA ARG A 31 -4.60 6.88 -1.83
C ARG A 31 -3.95 7.78 -0.79
N TYR A 32 -2.64 7.64 -0.65
CA TYR A 32 -1.78 8.58 0.06
C TYR A 32 -1.35 9.69 -0.89
N ARG A 33 -1.29 10.92 -0.39
CA ARG A 33 -0.80 12.08 -1.14
C ARG A 33 0.13 12.90 -0.26
N LEU A 34 1.30 13.24 -0.78
CA LEU A 34 2.29 14.07 -0.09
C LEU A 34 2.82 15.13 -1.06
N SER A 35 2.89 16.37 -0.59
CA SER A 35 3.60 17.46 -1.28
C SER A 35 4.97 17.67 -0.64
N PHE A 36 6.03 17.79 -1.45
CA PHE A 36 7.41 17.92 -0.94
C PHE A 36 8.34 18.71 -1.88
N GLU A 37 9.42 19.26 -1.33
CA GLU A 37 10.53 19.84 -2.09
C GLU A 37 11.60 18.77 -2.37
N ALA A 38 12.31 18.87 -3.50
CA ALA A 38 13.35 17.90 -3.82
C ALA A 38 14.55 18.04 -2.86
N PRO A 39 15.22 16.93 -2.50
CA PRO A 39 16.48 17.00 -1.78
C PRO A 39 17.53 17.74 -2.61
N ASN A 40 18.33 18.59 -1.97
CA ASN A 40 19.42 19.31 -2.64
C ASN A 40 20.65 18.40 -2.83
N VAL A 41 20.51 17.37 -3.67
CA VAL A 41 21.55 16.38 -3.97
C VAL A 41 21.55 16.05 -5.46
N ALA A 42 22.72 16.07 -6.09
CA ALA A 42 22.89 15.66 -7.47
C ALA A 42 22.75 14.13 -7.63
N ALA A 43 21.83 13.72 -8.51
CA ALA A 43 21.51 12.34 -8.82
C ALA A 43 21.17 12.18 -10.32
N ASP A 44 21.57 11.08 -10.92
CA ASP A 44 21.21 10.73 -12.32
C ASP A 44 19.83 10.05 -12.37
N ALA A 45 19.46 9.37 -11.28
CA ALA A 45 18.18 8.75 -11.06
C ALA A 45 17.87 8.73 -9.56
N TRP A 46 16.63 8.43 -9.21
CA TRP A 46 16.20 8.26 -7.84
C TRP A 46 15.61 6.88 -7.63
N LEU A 47 15.83 6.33 -6.45
CA LEU A 47 15.15 5.14 -5.95
C LEU A 47 14.15 5.58 -4.89
N LEU A 48 12.87 5.51 -5.21
CA LEU A 48 11.80 5.64 -4.23
C LEU A 48 11.64 4.33 -3.49
N GLN A 49 11.97 4.31 -2.21
CA GLN A 49 11.76 3.18 -1.33
C GLN A 49 10.49 3.42 -0.52
N LEU A 50 9.50 2.53 -0.62
CA LEU A 50 8.23 2.66 0.11
C LEU A 50 8.27 2.04 1.51
N GLY A 51 9.36 1.36 1.85
CA GLY A 51 9.48 0.60 3.09
C GLY A 51 8.51 -0.58 3.11
N ARG A 52 7.75 -0.71 4.20
CA ARG A 52 6.73 -1.75 4.34
C ARG A 52 5.41 -1.32 3.72
N VAL A 53 4.94 -2.09 2.75
CA VAL A 53 3.65 -1.93 2.07
C VAL A 53 2.82 -3.19 2.33
N GLU A 54 1.55 -3.00 2.69
CA GLU A 54 0.60 -4.07 2.96
C GLU A 54 -0.63 -3.85 2.06
N GLN A 55 -0.65 -4.29 0.79
CA GLN A 55 0.26 -5.27 0.17
C GLN A 55 0.91 -4.85 -1.16
N SER A 56 0.23 -4.02 -1.96
CA SER A 56 0.78 -3.54 -3.23
C SER A 56 0.60 -2.05 -3.36
N ALA A 57 1.52 -1.36 -4.02
CA ALA A 57 1.50 0.09 -4.18
C ALA A 57 1.65 0.49 -5.65
N ARG A 58 0.70 1.25 -6.17
CA ARG A 58 0.84 1.98 -7.44
C ARG A 58 1.28 3.40 -7.15
N VAL A 59 2.31 3.87 -7.84
CA VAL A 59 2.93 5.16 -7.56
C VAL A 59 2.81 6.11 -8.75
N ARG A 60 2.46 7.36 -8.45
CA ARG A 60 2.57 8.49 -9.38
C ARG A 60 3.38 9.62 -8.74
N LEU A 61 4.22 10.27 -9.53
CA LEU A 61 4.94 11.49 -9.15
C LEU A 61 4.56 12.59 -10.13
N ASN A 62 4.09 13.74 -9.62
CA ASN A 62 3.68 14.87 -10.44
C ASN A 62 2.63 14.51 -11.50
N GLY A 63 1.76 13.55 -11.21
CA GLY A 63 0.78 12.99 -12.15
C GLY A 63 1.33 11.91 -13.10
N HIS A 64 2.65 11.75 -13.20
CA HIS A 64 3.30 10.74 -14.03
C HIS A 64 3.32 9.38 -13.32
N PRO A 65 2.77 8.31 -13.93
CA PRO A 65 2.89 6.96 -13.39
C PRO A 65 4.35 6.49 -13.35
N LEU A 66 4.82 6.06 -12.18
CA LEU A 66 6.17 5.49 -12.02
C LEU A 66 6.18 3.96 -12.06
N GLY A 67 5.05 3.33 -11.72
CA GLY A 67 4.91 1.87 -11.74
C GLY A 67 4.08 1.32 -10.59
N THR A 68 4.06 0.00 -10.47
CA THR A 68 3.40 -0.71 -9.37
C THR A 68 4.39 -1.66 -8.70
N ALA A 69 4.58 -1.51 -7.39
CA ALA A 69 5.38 -2.40 -6.56
C ALA A 69 4.45 -3.44 -5.90
N ILE A 70 4.63 -4.72 -6.26
CA ILE A 70 3.78 -5.84 -5.81
C ILE A 70 4.52 -6.85 -4.93
N ILE A 71 5.85 -6.75 -4.83
CA ILE A 71 6.70 -7.64 -4.03
C ILE A 71 7.83 -6.84 -3.39
N ALA A 72 8.27 -7.28 -2.21
CA ALA A 72 9.41 -6.71 -1.53
C ALA A 72 10.74 -7.00 -2.29
N PRO A 73 11.72 -6.09 -2.23
CA PRO A 73 11.62 -4.76 -1.64
C PRO A 73 10.74 -3.81 -2.48
N PHE A 74 9.82 -3.08 -1.84
CA PHE A 74 8.88 -2.19 -2.52
C PHE A 74 9.57 -0.90 -2.95
N GLN A 75 10.18 -0.93 -4.13
CA GLN A 75 11.02 0.16 -4.62
C GLN A 75 10.73 0.44 -6.09
N ILE A 76 10.82 1.71 -6.48
CA ILE A 76 10.68 2.15 -7.87
C ILE A 76 11.83 3.09 -8.20
N ARG A 77 12.57 2.76 -9.26
CA ARG A 77 13.58 3.65 -9.85
C ARG A 77 12.89 4.58 -10.84
N PHE A 78 13.24 5.86 -10.83
CA PHE A 78 12.80 6.83 -11.81
C PHE A 78 13.90 7.85 -12.15
N GLU A 79 13.78 8.49 -13.30
CA GLU A 79 14.80 9.40 -13.82
C GLU A 79 14.75 10.78 -13.13
N ALA A 80 15.89 11.43 -12.92
CA ALA A 80 15.99 12.64 -12.10
C ALA A 80 15.11 13.81 -12.59
N GLN A 81 14.92 13.94 -13.90
CA GLN A 81 14.12 14.95 -14.58
C GLN A 81 12.62 14.95 -14.21
N LEU A 82 12.10 13.83 -13.68
CA LEU A 82 10.70 13.78 -13.23
C LEU A 82 10.50 14.51 -11.89
N LEU A 83 11.58 14.77 -11.15
CA LEU A 83 11.57 15.49 -9.88
C LEU A 83 11.80 16.99 -10.11
N LYS A 84 10.85 17.81 -9.69
CA LYS A 84 10.95 19.28 -9.74
C LYS A 84 11.72 19.78 -8.51
N PRO A 85 12.37 20.96 -8.54
CA PRO A 85 12.98 21.52 -7.34
C PRO A 85 11.99 21.72 -6.18
N LYS A 86 10.75 22.16 -6.49
CA LYS A 86 9.69 22.43 -5.52
C LYS A 86 8.33 21.98 -6.04
N GLY A 87 7.37 21.82 -5.12
CA GLY A 87 5.97 21.54 -5.45
C GLY A 87 5.76 20.15 -6.06
N ASN A 88 6.58 19.16 -5.66
CA ASN A 88 6.34 17.79 -6.10
C ASN A 88 5.14 17.21 -5.38
N VAL A 89 4.33 16.42 -6.10
CA VAL A 89 3.23 15.66 -5.51
C VAL A 89 3.48 14.18 -5.73
N LEU A 90 3.67 13.45 -4.64
CA LEU A 90 3.73 11.99 -4.63
C LEU A 90 2.36 11.44 -4.30
N GLU A 91 1.83 10.57 -5.14
CA GLU A 91 0.63 9.79 -4.87
C GLU A 91 0.97 8.30 -4.81
N VAL A 92 0.52 7.64 -3.75
CA VAL A 92 0.71 6.19 -3.57
C VAL A 92 -0.66 5.56 -3.31
N GLU A 93 -1.17 4.83 -4.28
CA GLU A 93 -2.38 4.00 -4.14
C GLU A 93 -1.96 2.65 -3.58
N VAL A 94 -2.27 2.37 -2.32
CA VAL A 94 -2.01 1.06 -1.69
C VAL A 94 -3.27 0.23 -1.70
N THR A 95 -3.18 -1.05 -2.07
CA THR A 95 -4.27 -2.03 -2.01
C THR A 95 -3.91 -3.14 -1.03
N ASN A 96 -4.82 -3.46 -0.10
CA ASN A 96 -4.63 -4.51 0.91
C ASN A 96 -5.29 -5.85 0.51
N LEU A 97 -5.20 -6.85 1.39
CA LEU A 97 -5.92 -8.12 1.22
C LEU A 97 -7.36 -8.03 1.71
N SER A 98 -8.23 -8.88 1.15
CA SER A 98 -9.61 -9.05 1.61
C SER A 98 -9.76 -9.74 2.97
N ALA A 99 -8.67 -10.18 3.62
CA ALA A 99 -8.70 -10.98 4.85
C ALA A 99 -9.49 -10.30 5.98
N ASN A 100 -9.27 -9.01 6.20
CA ASN A 100 -9.99 -8.22 7.22
C ASN A 100 -11.49 -8.11 6.91
N ARG A 101 -11.83 -7.98 5.63
CA ARG A 101 -13.23 -7.92 5.18
C ARG A 101 -13.94 -9.26 5.33
N ILE A 102 -13.30 -10.35 4.93
CA ILE A 102 -13.85 -11.71 5.08
C ILE A 102 -14.05 -12.04 6.57
N ARG A 103 -13.09 -11.69 7.42
CA ARG A 103 -13.23 -11.79 8.88
C ARG A 103 -14.46 -11.04 9.40
N ASP A 104 -14.67 -9.78 9.03
CA ASP A 104 -15.84 -9.00 9.44
C ASP A 104 -17.16 -9.63 8.97
N LEU A 105 -17.21 -10.12 7.74
CA LEU A 105 -18.40 -10.78 7.18
C LEU A 105 -18.74 -12.07 7.93
N ASP A 106 -17.74 -12.91 8.26
CA ASP A 106 -17.93 -14.11 9.06
C ASP A 106 -18.37 -13.79 10.50
N ARG A 107 -17.77 -12.79 11.14
CA ARG A 107 -18.18 -12.35 12.50
C ARG A 107 -19.63 -11.86 12.55
N ARG A 108 -20.09 -11.16 11.50
CA ARG A 108 -21.47 -10.68 11.37
C ARG A 108 -22.42 -11.72 10.78
N LYS A 109 -21.94 -12.94 10.49
CA LYS A 109 -22.71 -14.04 9.88
C LYS A 109 -23.41 -13.63 8.57
N VAL A 110 -22.78 -12.76 7.79
CA VAL A 110 -23.31 -12.35 6.49
C VAL A 110 -23.15 -13.52 5.51
N PRO A 111 -24.18 -13.89 4.73
CA PRO A 111 -24.06 -14.94 3.71
C PRO A 111 -23.29 -14.41 2.48
N TRP A 112 -21.96 -14.31 2.58
CA TRP A 112 -21.10 -13.78 1.51
C TRP A 112 -20.55 -14.86 0.56
N ARG A 113 -20.68 -16.14 0.94
CA ARG A 113 -20.16 -17.28 0.18
C ARG A 113 -21.17 -17.74 -0.88
N ILE A 114 -21.37 -16.92 -1.89
CA ILE A 114 -22.30 -17.19 -2.98
C ILE A 114 -21.50 -17.86 -4.11
N PHE A 115 -21.32 -19.18 -4.00
CA PHE A 115 -20.60 -19.97 -4.99
C PHE A 115 -21.42 -21.19 -5.42
N HIS A 116 -21.39 -21.51 -6.71
CA HIS A 116 -22.05 -22.70 -7.26
C HIS A 116 -21.03 -23.84 -7.38
N ASN A 117 -21.32 -25.01 -6.80
CA ASN A 117 -20.55 -26.25 -6.92
C ASN A 117 -19.09 -26.28 -6.41
N ILE A 118 -18.67 -25.38 -5.52
CA ILE A 118 -17.37 -25.50 -4.84
C ILE A 118 -17.54 -25.83 -3.35
N ASN A 119 -16.84 -26.87 -2.90
CA ASN A 119 -16.65 -27.13 -1.48
C ASN A 119 -15.66 -26.09 -0.93
N PHE A 120 -16.15 -24.91 -0.54
CA PHE A 120 -15.32 -23.87 0.08
C PHE A 120 -14.95 -24.28 1.51
N VAL A 121 -13.80 -24.92 1.65
CA VAL A 121 -13.26 -25.46 2.89
C VAL A 121 -11.96 -24.77 3.30
N SER A 122 -11.58 -24.88 4.57
CA SER A 122 -10.29 -24.42 5.06
C SER A 122 -9.15 -25.27 4.50
N ARG A 123 -7.90 -24.83 4.74
CA ARG A 123 -6.69 -25.61 4.40
C ARG A 123 -6.66 -27.00 5.04
N GLN A 124 -7.37 -27.20 6.15
CA GLN A 124 -7.50 -28.49 6.84
C GLN A 124 -8.76 -29.27 6.41
N TYR A 125 -9.39 -28.92 5.28
CA TYR A 125 -10.62 -29.54 4.78
C TYR A 125 -11.79 -29.50 5.79
N ARG A 126 -11.85 -28.46 6.62
CA ARG A 126 -12.99 -28.21 7.53
C ARG A 126 -13.86 -27.08 7.00
N ARG A 127 -15.04 -26.89 7.58
CA ARG A 127 -15.87 -25.71 7.30
C ARG A 127 -15.02 -24.44 7.48
N PHE A 128 -14.92 -23.63 6.43
CA PHE A 128 -14.16 -22.38 6.50
C PHE A 128 -14.79 -21.42 7.50
N ASP A 129 -13.97 -20.80 8.34
CA ASP A 129 -14.36 -19.74 9.26
C ASP A 129 -13.17 -18.81 9.51
N ALA A 130 -13.29 -17.55 9.08
CA ALA A 130 -12.31 -16.50 9.28
C ALA A 130 -12.64 -15.62 10.50
N SER A 131 -13.70 -15.89 11.25
CA SER A 131 -14.15 -15.04 12.36
C SER A 131 -13.09 -14.81 13.43
N ASN A 132 -12.21 -15.81 13.64
CA ASN A 132 -11.11 -15.81 14.60
C ASN A 132 -9.76 -15.37 14.01
N TRP A 133 -9.71 -14.98 12.73
CA TRP A 133 -8.47 -14.45 12.17
C TRP A 133 -8.03 -13.17 12.90
N PRO A 134 -6.72 -12.94 13.06
CA PRO A 134 -6.23 -11.66 13.54
C PRO A 134 -6.59 -10.54 12.56
N ILE A 135 -6.54 -9.29 13.03
CA ILE A 135 -6.58 -8.14 12.12
C ILE A 135 -5.22 -8.05 11.44
N PHE A 136 -5.21 -8.10 10.11
CA PHE A 136 -3.99 -7.99 9.33
C PHE A 136 -3.63 -6.52 9.10
N PRO A 137 -2.35 -6.16 9.18
CA PRO A 137 -1.88 -4.84 8.76
C PRO A 137 -2.30 -4.53 7.31
N SER A 138 -2.53 -3.25 7.04
CA SER A 138 -2.94 -2.72 5.75
C SER A 138 -2.44 -1.29 5.59
N GLY A 139 -1.98 -0.95 4.38
CA GLY A 139 -1.53 0.38 4.00
C GLY A 139 -0.03 0.54 3.78
N LEU A 140 0.41 1.80 3.78
CA LEU A 140 1.81 2.23 3.67
C LEU A 140 2.33 2.45 5.09
N LEU A 141 3.19 1.55 5.56
CA LEU A 141 3.74 1.59 6.91
C LEU A 141 5.12 2.29 6.93
N GLY A 142 5.77 2.40 5.77
CA GLY A 142 7.04 3.08 5.63
C GLY A 142 8.23 2.31 6.25
N PRO A 143 9.36 3.00 6.50
CA PRO A 143 9.62 4.39 6.14
C PRO A 143 9.65 4.59 4.61
N VAL A 144 9.18 5.75 4.14
CA VAL A 144 9.28 6.15 2.73
C VAL A 144 10.52 7.02 2.57
N GLN A 145 11.39 6.66 1.63
CA GLN A 145 12.67 7.32 1.42
C GLN A 145 12.94 7.55 -0.05
N LEU A 146 13.66 8.62 -0.34
CA LEU A 146 14.16 8.93 -1.67
C LEU A 146 15.69 8.86 -1.65
N VAL A 147 16.24 7.89 -2.38
CA VAL A 147 17.69 7.62 -2.39
C VAL A 147 18.28 8.04 -3.74
N PRO A 148 19.32 8.90 -3.76
CA PRO A 148 19.96 9.31 -5.01
C PRO A 148 20.76 8.16 -5.60
N LEU A 149 20.66 7.96 -6.91
CA LEU A 149 21.45 7.01 -7.67
C LEU A 149 22.38 7.77 -8.62
N ARG A 150 23.63 7.33 -8.72
CA ARG A 150 24.60 7.81 -9.72
C ARG A 150 25.01 6.68 -10.64
N VAL A 151 25.17 6.99 -11.91
CA VAL A 151 25.72 6.05 -12.88
C VAL A 151 27.21 5.90 -12.59
N SER A 152 27.62 4.73 -12.09
CA SER A 152 29.04 4.40 -12.02
C SER A 152 29.55 4.14 -13.44
N GLN A 153 30.59 4.84 -13.88
CA GLN A 153 31.35 4.39 -15.03
C GLN A 153 32.02 3.04 -14.67
N PRO A 154 31.99 2.04 -15.57
CA PRO A 154 32.73 0.81 -15.34
C PRO A 154 34.21 1.16 -15.12
N ARG A 155 34.84 0.52 -14.12
CA ARG A 155 36.29 0.63 -13.96
C ARG A 155 36.98 0.06 -15.21
N PRO A 156 38.05 0.70 -15.69
CA PRO A 156 38.81 0.21 -16.84
C PRO A 156 39.38 -1.19 -16.59
#